data_AF-A0A182F944-F1
#
_entry.id   AF-A0A182F944-F1
#
_cell.length_a   1.000
_cell.length_b   1.000
_cell.length_c   1.000
_cell.angle_alpha   90.00
_cell.angle_beta   90.00
_cell.angle_gamma   90.00
#
_symmetry.space_group_name_H-M   'P 1'
#
loop_
_entity.id
_entity.type
_entity.pdbx_description
1 polymer ?
#
loop_
_entity_poly.entity_id
_entity_poly.type
_entity_poly.pdbx_seq_one_letter_code
_entity_poly.pdbx_strand_id
1 'polypeptide(L)'
;MYQPILNQAIQSLQTLSSGELRTLLDDDEKLDERVNEAVKPMEASKEQVLNENRTLAEKNLNHEPKMIELRSRVQELSEEGRKLGTSVNEKVNELKSKSNKTNPETLLALLQTAAAESEEETEQLAKQLLDCELTVEVFLEKFMGLRKLMHLRKVKAEKMTELLQRRTTPVNSHVPAARHSSYVPPFTGSPFSSPHQRNSAAPSSTFYLPPPAMPGPSAGAVPYPVGLPPMPMVPMPMFRPPGNY
;
A
#
# COMPACT_ATOMS: atom_id res chain seq x y z
N MET A 1 -10.63 -30.75 37.81
CA MET A 1 -9.15 -30.72 37.78
C MET A 1 -8.54 -31.87 38.59
N TYR A 2 -9.04 -32.20 39.79
CA TYR A 2 -8.47 -33.27 40.64
C TYR A 2 -8.95 -34.70 40.37
N GLN A 3 -10.03 -34.90 39.61
CA GLN A 3 -10.53 -36.24 39.28
C GLN A 3 -9.52 -37.20 38.63
N PRO A 4 -8.61 -36.80 37.72
CA PRO A 4 -7.60 -37.72 37.20
C PRO A 4 -6.61 -38.18 38.29
N ILE A 5 -6.20 -37.28 39.18
CA ILE A 5 -5.30 -37.58 40.30
C ILE A 5 -5.98 -38.54 41.29
N LEU A 6 -7.26 -38.28 41.59
CA LEU A 6 -8.06 -39.12 42.47
C LEU A 6 -8.28 -40.52 41.88
N ASN A 7 -8.53 -40.63 40.57
CA ASN A 7 -8.62 -41.92 39.90
C ASN A 7 -7.28 -42.67 39.88
N GLN A 8 -6.15 -41.97 39.69
CA GLN A 8 -4.82 -42.57 39.75
C GLN A 8 -4.48 -43.06 41.16
N ALA A 9 -4.82 -42.27 42.19
CA ALA A 9 -4.67 -42.66 43.59
C ALA A 9 -5.52 -43.89 43.92
N ILE A 10 -6.79 -43.93 43.49
CA ILE A 10 -7.69 -45.08 43.71
C ILE A 10 -7.17 -46.34 43.01
N GLN A 11 -6.75 -46.24 41.74
CA GLN A 11 -6.16 -47.38 41.02
C GLN A 11 -4.91 -47.90 41.71
N SER A 12 -4.11 -47.02 42.28
CA SER A 12 -2.92 -47.43 43.01
C SER A 12 -3.25 -48.19 44.31
N LEU A 13 -4.30 -47.79 45.03
CA LEU A 13 -4.77 -48.48 46.24
C LEU A 13 -5.40 -49.84 45.94
N GLN A 14 -6.03 -50.02 44.78
CA GLN A 14 -6.62 -51.29 44.35
C GLN A 14 -5.60 -52.41 44.13
N THR A 15 -4.31 -52.07 44.02
CA THR A 15 -3.23 -53.06 43.83
C THR A 15 -2.66 -53.62 45.15
N LEU A 16 -3.05 -53.07 46.30
CA LEU A 16 -2.54 -53.47 47.62
C LEU A 16 -3.38 -54.59 48.25
N SER A 17 -2.74 -55.42 49.07
CA SER A 17 -3.43 -56.43 49.89
C SER A 17 -4.16 -55.83 51.08
N SER A 18 -5.10 -56.57 51.67
CA SER A 18 -5.88 -56.13 52.83
C SER A 18 -5.03 -55.85 54.09
N GLY A 19 -3.88 -56.50 54.22
CA GLY A 19 -2.90 -56.22 55.29
C GLY A 19 -2.18 -54.90 55.09
N GLU A 20 -1.74 -54.61 53.86
CA GLU A 20 -1.05 -53.37 53.49
C GLU A 20 -1.98 -52.17 53.55
N LEU A 21 -3.24 -52.32 53.13
CA LEU A 21 -4.27 -51.28 53.25
C LEU A 21 -4.59 -50.93 54.71
N ARG A 22 -4.53 -51.91 55.63
CA ARG A 22 -4.67 -51.65 57.07
C ARG A 22 -3.48 -50.90 57.63
N THR A 23 -2.27 -51.32 57.28
CA THR A 23 -1.04 -50.61 57.69
C THR A 23 -1.01 -49.17 57.16
N LEU A 24 -1.52 -48.94 55.95
CA LEU A 24 -1.61 -47.61 55.35
C LEU A 24 -2.73 -46.75 55.95
N LEU A 25 -3.77 -47.37 56.53
CA LEU A 25 -4.82 -46.66 57.27
C LEU A 25 -4.37 -46.30 58.70
N ASP A 26 -3.48 -47.10 59.29
CA ASP A 26 -2.97 -46.92 60.65
C ASP A 26 -1.72 -46.00 60.72
N ASP A 27 -1.14 -45.63 59.56
CA ASP A 27 0.09 -44.84 59.44
C ASP A 27 -0.10 -43.67 58.46
N ASP A 28 -0.38 -42.48 59.03
CA ASP A 28 -0.66 -41.26 58.28
C ASP A 28 0.52 -40.79 57.42
N GLU A 29 1.78 -41.05 57.83
CA GLU A 29 2.96 -40.65 57.05
C GLU A 29 3.04 -41.42 55.72
N LYS A 30 2.72 -42.72 55.74
CA LYS A 30 2.67 -43.54 54.52
C LYS A 30 1.52 -43.15 53.60
N LEU A 31 0.40 -42.69 54.17
CA LEU A 31 -0.73 -42.19 53.40
C LEU A 31 -0.35 -40.87 52.70
N ASP A 32 0.31 -39.95 53.39
CA ASP A 32 0.77 -38.67 52.84
C ASP A 32 1.82 -38.86 51.73
N GLU A 33 2.76 -39.80 51.90
CA GLU A 33 3.70 -40.17 50.84
C GLU A 33 2.99 -40.62 49.57
N ARG A 34 1.92 -41.42 49.71
CA ARG A 34 1.14 -41.93 48.59
C ARG A 34 0.34 -40.83 47.88
N VAL A 35 -0.21 -39.88 48.64
CA VAL A 35 -0.89 -38.69 48.10
C VAL A 35 0.12 -37.80 47.35
N ASN A 36 1.31 -37.60 47.91
CA ASN A 36 2.37 -36.84 47.26
C ASN A 36 2.77 -37.50 45.93
N GLU A 37 2.91 -38.83 45.89
CA GLU A 37 3.14 -39.56 44.63
C GLU A 37 2.03 -39.38 43.59
N ALA A 38 0.76 -39.33 44.01
CA ALA A 38 -0.35 -39.09 43.08
C ALA A 38 -0.34 -37.67 42.52
N VAL A 39 0.23 -36.70 43.24
CA VAL A 39 0.30 -35.28 42.86
C VAL A 39 1.56 -34.95 42.02
N LYS A 40 2.66 -35.70 42.18
CA LYS A 40 3.91 -35.52 41.41
C LYS A 40 3.73 -35.32 39.88
N PRO A 41 2.89 -36.08 39.16
CA PRO A 41 2.69 -35.87 37.72
C PRO A 41 2.08 -34.50 37.38
N MET A 42 1.18 -33.99 38.24
CA MET A 42 0.61 -32.65 38.09
C MET A 42 1.66 -31.57 38.34
N GLU A 43 2.52 -31.76 39.34
CA GLU A 43 3.63 -30.83 39.60
C GLU A 43 4.64 -30.81 38.45
N ALA A 44 4.99 -31.96 37.90
CA ALA A 44 5.85 -32.06 36.72
C ALA A 44 5.20 -31.39 35.50
N SER A 45 3.89 -31.59 35.28
CA SER A 45 3.17 -30.91 34.19
C SER A 45 3.12 -29.40 34.40
N LYS A 46 2.92 -28.92 35.64
CA LYS A 46 2.99 -27.51 35.99
C LYS A 46 4.37 -26.93 35.68
N GLU A 47 5.44 -27.61 36.07
CA GLU A 47 6.81 -27.17 35.79
C GLU A 47 7.10 -27.12 34.29
N GLN A 48 6.64 -28.14 33.53
CA GLN A 48 6.73 -28.14 32.08
C GLN A 48 6.05 -26.91 31.47
N VAL A 49 4.80 -26.63 31.85
CA VAL A 49 4.05 -25.47 31.32
C VAL A 49 4.70 -24.15 31.73
N LEU A 50 5.24 -24.05 32.94
CA LEU A 50 5.96 -22.85 33.38
C LEU A 50 7.25 -22.63 32.57
N ASN A 51 8.00 -23.70 32.28
CA ASN A 51 9.19 -23.64 31.45
C ASN A 51 8.84 -23.29 29.99
N GLU A 52 7.77 -23.86 29.44
CA GLU A 52 7.27 -23.52 28.11
C GLU A 52 6.81 -22.06 28.04
N ASN A 53 6.05 -21.57 29.03
CA ASN A 53 5.63 -20.18 29.09
C ASN A 53 6.84 -19.23 29.19
N ARG A 54 7.82 -19.57 30.04
CA ARG A 54 9.05 -18.80 30.19
C ARG A 54 9.82 -18.71 28.89
N THR A 55 10.08 -19.84 28.23
CA THR A 55 10.83 -19.87 26.96
C THR A 55 10.10 -19.09 25.86
N LEU A 56 8.76 -19.19 25.80
CA LEU A 56 7.95 -18.39 24.88
C LEU A 56 8.02 -16.89 25.19
N ALA A 57 7.94 -16.51 26.46
CA ALA A 57 8.05 -15.12 26.88
C ALA A 57 9.44 -14.55 26.54
N GLU A 58 10.51 -15.28 26.84
CA GLU A 58 11.88 -14.90 26.48
C GLU A 58 12.05 -14.76 24.97
N LYS A 59 11.49 -15.69 24.17
CA LYS A 59 11.51 -15.59 22.71
C LYS A 59 10.73 -14.37 22.19
N ASN A 60 9.57 -14.07 22.78
CA ASN A 60 8.78 -12.90 22.41
C ASN A 60 9.52 -11.60 22.72
N LEU A 61 10.16 -11.51 23.89
CA LEU A 61 11.01 -10.36 24.25
C LEU A 61 12.20 -10.21 23.29
N ASN A 62 12.80 -11.32 22.87
CA ASN A 62 13.88 -11.29 21.87
C ASN A 62 13.43 -10.78 20.48
N HIS A 63 12.13 -10.85 20.17
CA HIS A 63 11.59 -10.31 18.92
C HIS A 63 11.26 -8.82 18.98
N GLU A 64 11.06 -8.26 20.17
CA GLU A 64 10.77 -6.84 20.38
C GLU A 64 11.80 -5.89 19.73
N PRO A 65 13.14 -6.05 19.91
CA PRO A 65 14.11 -5.12 19.31
C PRO A 65 14.03 -5.13 17.79
N LYS A 66 13.87 -6.30 17.17
CA LYS A 66 13.71 -6.42 15.71
C LYS A 66 12.41 -5.77 15.24
N MET A 67 11.32 -5.90 16.00
CA MET A 67 10.05 -5.25 15.68
C MET A 67 10.18 -3.72 15.74
N ILE A 68 10.88 -3.19 16.76
CA ILE A 68 11.14 -1.75 16.89
C ILE A 68 11.97 -1.24 15.72
N GLU A 69 13.06 -1.93 15.37
CA GLU A 69 13.91 -1.60 14.23
C GLU A 69 13.13 -1.56 12.92
N LEU A 70 12.33 -2.60 12.63
CA LEU A 70 11.52 -2.65 11.42
C LEU A 70 10.46 -1.55 11.39
N ARG A 71 9.83 -1.23 12.52
CA ARG A 71 8.86 -0.12 12.60
C ARG A 71 9.55 1.22 12.34
N SER A 72 10.72 1.47 12.92
CA SER A 72 11.54 2.66 12.66
C SER A 72 11.87 2.75 11.17
N ARG A 73 12.31 1.63 10.57
CA ARG A 73 12.69 1.61 9.15
C ARG A 73 11.51 1.90 8.23
N VAL A 74 10.33 1.36 8.52
CA VAL A 74 9.11 1.65 7.77
C VAL A 74 8.72 3.13 7.91
N GLN A 75 8.84 3.69 9.10
CA GLN A 75 8.56 5.11 9.34
C GLN A 75 9.52 6.01 8.53
N GLU A 76 10.82 5.74 8.58
CA GLU A 76 11.84 6.47 7.79
C GLU A 76 11.52 6.42 6.29
N LEU A 77 11.28 5.23 5.75
CA LEU A 77 10.97 5.05 4.32
C LEU A 77 9.65 5.72 3.94
N SER A 78 8.65 5.71 4.82
CA SER A 78 7.38 6.41 4.60
C SER A 78 7.59 7.92 4.57
N GLU A 79 8.40 8.46 5.47
CA GLU A 79 8.74 9.88 5.50
C GLU A 79 9.56 10.31 4.27
N GLU A 80 10.53 9.50 3.86
CA GLU A 80 11.30 9.71 2.63
C GLU A 80 10.39 9.69 1.40
N GLY A 81 9.53 8.68 1.28
CA GLY A 81 8.54 8.57 0.21
C GLY A 81 7.59 9.77 0.17
N ARG A 82 7.17 10.26 1.34
CA ARG A 82 6.35 11.48 1.46
C ARG A 82 7.09 12.72 0.96
N LYS A 83 8.36 12.91 1.38
CA LYS A 83 9.21 14.03 0.94
C LYS A 83 9.46 14.00 -0.57
N LEU A 84 9.73 12.82 -1.13
CA LEU A 84 9.89 12.64 -2.57
C LEU A 84 8.57 12.92 -3.30
N GLY A 85 7.45 12.41 -2.78
CA GLY A 85 6.12 12.67 -3.31
C GLY A 85 5.76 14.15 -3.34
N THR A 86 6.04 14.90 -2.27
CA THR A 86 5.83 16.35 -2.23
C THR A 86 6.73 17.07 -3.23
N SER A 87 8.01 16.70 -3.33
CA SER A 87 8.94 17.31 -4.30
C SER A 87 8.52 17.06 -5.75
N VAL A 88 8.05 15.85 -6.07
CA VAL A 88 7.51 15.54 -7.40
C VAL A 88 6.26 16.36 -7.67
N ASN A 89 5.33 16.46 -6.71
CA ASN A 89 4.12 17.24 -6.87
C ASN A 89 4.41 18.74 -7.08
N GLU A 90 5.38 19.30 -6.35
CA GLU A 90 5.87 20.67 -6.55
C GLU A 90 6.41 20.87 -7.97
N LYS A 91 7.29 19.98 -8.44
CA LYS A 91 7.84 20.05 -9.81
C LYS A 91 6.76 19.91 -10.88
N VAL A 92 5.78 19.03 -10.66
CA VAL A 92 4.62 18.87 -11.56
C VAL A 92 3.79 20.15 -11.60
N ASN A 93 3.54 20.78 -10.45
CA ASN A 93 2.80 22.04 -10.38
C ASN A 93 3.57 23.19 -11.04
N GLU A 94 4.89 23.25 -10.84
CA GLU A 94 5.75 24.22 -11.53
C GLU A 94 5.70 24.00 -13.04
N LEU A 95 5.81 22.76 -13.51
CA LEU A 95 5.71 22.41 -14.93
C LEU A 95 4.33 22.75 -15.50
N LYS A 96 3.24 22.45 -14.80
CA LYS A 96 1.87 22.83 -15.20
C LYS A 96 1.72 24.35 -15.28
N SER A 97 2.27 25.10 -14.32
CA SER A 97 2.22 26.56 -14.32
C SER A 97 2.95 27.18 -15.51
N LYS A 98 4.09 26.60 -15.90
CA LYS A 98 4.86 27.00 -17.09
C LYS A 98 4.14 26.58 -18.36
N SER A 99 3.66 25.34 -18.44
CA SER A 99 2.91 24.81 -19.58
C SER A 99 1.66 25.64 -19.85
N ASN A 100 0.89 26.01 -18.82
CA ASN A 100 -0.32 26.81 -19.00
C ASN A 100 -0.07 28.18 -19.66
N LYS A 101 1.09 28.80 -19.39
CA LYS A 101 1.51 30.05 -20.05
C LYS A 101 1.96 29.84 -21.50
N THR A 102 2.30 28.62 -21.87
CA THR A 102 2.87 28.26 -23.18
C THR A 102 2.09 27.14 -23.85
N ASN A 103 0.81 26.96 -23.51
CA ASN A 103 0.00 25.91 -24.11
C ASN A 103 -0.10 26.23 -25.60
N PRO A 104 0.39 25.34 -26.48
CA PRO A 104 0.56 25.69 -27.88
C PRO A 104 -0.78 25.89 -28.58
N GLU A 105 -1.84 25.20 -28.15
CA GLU A 105 -3.20 25.43 -28.65
C GLU A 105 -3.72 26.82 -28.29
N THR A 106 -3.49 27.28 -27.05
CA THR A 106 -3.85 28.64 -26.61
C THR A 106 -3.07 29.69 -27.40
N LEU A 107 -1.77 29.48 -27.62
CA LEU A 107 -0.94 30.38 -28.42
C LEU A 107 -1.38 30.42 -29.89
N LEU A 108 -1.78 29.29 -30.48
CA LEU A 108 -2.32 29.23 -31.83
C LEU A 108 -3.62 30.03 -31.94
N ALA A 109 -4.54 29.84 -31.00
CA ALA A 109 -5.80 30.58 -30.98
C ALA A 109 -5.55 32.10 -30.88
N LEU A 110 -4.69 32.54 -29.96
CA LEU A 110 -4.31 33.96 -29.82
C LEU A 110 -3.68 34.51 -31.12
N LEU A 111 -2.85 33.73 -31.79
CA LEU A 111 -2.23 34.14 -33.04
C LEU A 111 -3.23 34.26 -34.19
N GLN A 112 -4.23 33.37 -34.25
CA GLN A 112 -5.33 33.45 -35.21
C GLN A 112 -6.21 34.67 -34.94
N THR A 113 -6.56 34.93 -33.68
CA THR A 113 -7.30 36.14 -33.28
C THR A 113 -6.53 37.40 -33.67
N ALA A 114 -5.24 37.51 -33.34
CA ALA A 114 -4.42 38.66 -33.72
C ALA A 114 -4.22 38.80 -35.24
N ALA A 115 -4.33 37.71 -36.01
CA ALA A 115 -4.33 37.79 -37.48
C ALA A 115 -5.65 38.35 -38.01
N ALA A 116 -6.79 37.92 -37.45
CA ALA A 116 -8.11 38.42 -37.80
C ALA A 116 -8.30 39.90 -37.41
N GLU A 117 -7.83 40.30 -36.22
CA GLU A 117 -7.85 41.70 -35.76
C GLU A 117 -7.09 42.60 -36.75
N SER A 118 -5.88 42.21 -37.18
CA SER A 118 -5.16 43.02 -38.18
C SER A 118 -5.76 42.94 -39.58
N GLU A 119 -6.53 41.90 -39.91
CA GLU A 119 -7.33 41.89 -41.14
C GLU A 119 -8.45 42.93 -41.07
N GLU A 120 -9.19 42.96 -39.97
CA GLU A 120 -10.23 43.96 -39.70
C GLU A 120 -9.66 45.39 -39.71
N GLU A 121 -8.50 45.63 -39.08
CA GLU A 121 -7.80 46.93 -39.15
C GLU A 121 -7.47 47.34 -40.59
N THR A 122 -7.05 46.39 -41.44
CA THR A 122 -6.79 46.69 -42.86
C THR A 122 -8.06 46.98 -43.64
N GLU A 123 -9.18 46.32 -43.32
CA GLU A 123 -10.49 46.62 -43.90
C GLU A 123 -11.00 48.00 -43.45
N GLN A 124 -10.75 48.38 -42.20
CA GLN A 124 -11.10 49.70 -41.69
C GLN A 124 -10.33 50.80 -42.42
N LEU A 125 -9.02 50.63 -42.65
CA LEU A 125 -8.23 51.56 -43.46
C LEU A 125 -8.75 51.67 -44.89
N ALA A 126 -9.19 50.56 -45.48
CA ALA A 126 -9.79 50.57 -46.81
C ALA A 126 -11.09 51.38 -46.81
N LYS A 127 -11.98 51.17 -45.83
CA LYS A 127 -13.22 51.96 -45.68
C LYS A 127 -12.94 53.46 -45.53
N GLN A 128 -11.98 53.84 -44.68
CA GLN A 128 -11.58 55.24 -44.50
C GLN A 128 -11.08 55.89 -45.79
N LEU A 129 -10.37 55.14 -46.65
CA LEU A 129 -9.95 55.63 -47.97
C LEU A 129 -11.16 55.85 -48.90
N LEU A 130 -12.12 54.91 -48.90
CA LEU A 130 -13.37 55.02 -49.67
C LEU A 130 -14.23 56.22 -49.23
N ASP A 131 -14.26 56.49 -47.92
CA ASP A 131 -14.98 57.62 -47.32
C ASP A 131 -14.21 58.96 -47.44
N CYS A 132 -13.07 58.96 -48.14
CA CYS A 132 -12.17 60.11 -48.31
C CYS A 132 -11.61 60.69 -46.99
N GLU A 133 -11.60 59.92 -45.91
CA GLU A 133 -11.05 60.34 -44.60
C GLU A 133 -9.51 60.31 -44.58
N LEU A 134 -8.88 59.61 -45.51
CA LEU A 134 -7.44 59.40 -45.57
C LEU A 134 -6.90 59.67 -46.99
N THR A 135 -5.69 60.24 -47.10
CA THR A 135 -5.02 60.38 -48.39
C THR A 135 -4.39 59.06 -48.83
N VAL A 136 -4.19 58.91 -50.14
CA VAL A 136 -3.64 57.69 -50.76
C VAL A 136 -2.25 57.39 -50.22
N GLU A 137 -1.41 58.40 -50.03
CA GLU A 137 -0.04 58.23 -49.51
C GLU A 137 -0.04 57.66 -48.08
N VAL A 138 -0.90 58.19 -47.21
CA VAL A 138 -1.01 57.73 -45.80
C VAL A 138 -1.65 56.33 -45.74
N PHE A 139 -2.58 56.02 -46.65
CA PHE A 139 -3.16 54.70 -46.77
C PHE A 139 -2.09 53.67 -47.11
N LEU A 140 -1.30 53.92 -48.16
CA LEU A 140 -0.27 53.00 -48.62
C LEU A 140 0.76 52.70 -47.53
N GLU A 141 1.21 53.73 -46.80
CA GLU A 141 2.18 53.57 -45.72
C GLU A 141 1.66 52.63 -44.61
N LYS A 142 0.43 52.85 -44.14
CA LYS A 142 -0.17 52.05 -43.05
C LYS A 142 -0.63 50.67 -43.52
N PHE A 143 -1.29 50.61 -44.67
CA PHE A 143 -1.88 49.38 -45.22
C PHE A 143 -0.81 48.35 -45.53
N MET A 144 0.30 48.74 -46.17
CA MET A 144 1.37 47.79 -46.48
C MET A 144 2.01 47.18 -45.23
N GLY A 145 2.23 47.98 -44.19
CA GLY A 145 2.76 47.52 -42.91
C GLY A 145 1.83 46.50 -42.23
N LEU A 146 0.55 46.85 -42.09
CA LEU A 146 -0.45 45.98 -41.46
C LEU A 146 -0.72 44.71 -42.27
N ARG A 147 -0.83 44.81 -43.60
CA ARG A 147 -1.05 43.63 -44.46
C ARG A 147 0.13 42.67 -44.40
N LYS A 148 1.37 43.19 -44.37
CA LYS A 148 2.57 42.35 -44.15
C LYS A 148 2.54 41.66 -42.79
N LEU A 149 2.15 42.37 -41.73
CA LEU A 149 2.04 41.81 -40.38
C LEU A 149 0.96 40.72 -40.30
N MET A 150 -0.22 40.97 -40.86
CA MET A 150 -1.33 40.02 -40.92
C MET A 150 -0.94 38.75 -41.68
N HIS A 151 -0.34 38.87 -42.87
CA HIS A 151 0.15 37.69 -43.62
C HIS A 151 1.21 36.92 -42.84
N LEU A 152 2.14 37.61 -42.15
CA LEU A 152 3.15 36.96 -41.32
C LEU A 152 2.50 36.17 -40.16
N ARG A 153 1.49 36.74 -39.50
CA ARG A 153 0.75 36.06 -38.42
C ARG A 153 0.00 34.84 -38.96
N LYS A 154 -0.66 34.96 -40.12
CA LYS A 154 -1.37 33.86 -40.78
C LYS A 154 -0.45 32.70 -41.14
N VAL A 155 0.70 32.98 -41.77
CA VAL A 155 1.71 31.95 -42.09
C VAL A 155 2.26 31.28 -40.82
N LYS A 156 2.51 32.06 -39.76
CA LYS A 156 2.95 31.49 -38.47
C LYS A 156 1.87 30.59 -37.85
N ALA A 157 0.59 30.97 -37.92
CA ALA A 157 -0.53 30.17 -37.42
C ALA A 157 -0.70 28.87 -38.23
N GLU A 158 -0.62 28.93 -39.55
CA GLU A 158 -0.64 27.76 -40.44
C GLU A 158 0.52 26.82 -40.11
N LYS A 159 1.74 27.35 -39.95
CA LYS A 159 2.91 26.53 -39.61
C LYS A 159 2.78 25.88 -38.24
N MET A 160 2.26 26.62 -37.26
CA MET A 160 2.02 26.10 -35.91
C MET A 160 0.93 25.01 -35.92
N THR A 161 -0.11 25.16 -36.74
CA THR A 161 -1.16 24.15 -36.95
C THR A 161 -0.57 22.87 -37.54
N GLU A 162 0.28 22.98 -38.56
CA GLU A 162 0.99 21.83 -39.16
C GLU A 162 1.86 21.10 -38.12
N LEU A 163 2.60 21.83 -37.29
CA LEU A 163 3.44 21.24 -36.24
C LEU A 163 2.62 20.52 -35.17
N LEU A 164 1.45 21.07 -34.79
CA LEU A 164 0.55 20.43 -33.83
C LEU A 164 -0.09 19.16 -34.40
N GLN A 165 -0.52 19.18 -35.66
CA GLN A 165 -1.06 18.00 -36.36
C GLN A 165 -0.01 16.89 -36.51
N ARG A 166 1.25 17.23 -36.79
CA ARG A 166 2.35 16.25 -36.83
C ARG A 166 2.64 15.61 -35.47
N ARG A 167 2.39 16.33 -34.37
CA ARG A 167 2.56 15.79 -33.02
C ARG A 167 1.45 14.82 -32.64
N THR A 168 0.23 15.03 -33.16
CA THR A 168 -0.94 14.19 -32.85
C THR A 168 -1.12 13.01 -33.81
N THR A 169 -0.54 13.07 -35.01
CA THR A 169 -0.54 11.97 -35.96
C THR A 169 0.67 11.05 -35.73
N PRO A 170 0.49 9.78 -35.30
CA PRO A 170 1.56 8.81 -35.36
C PRO A 170 1.75 8.41 -36.82
N VAL A 171 2.47 9.24 -37.58
CA VAL A 171 2.91 8.83 -38.92
C VAL A 171 3.92 7.71 -38.70
N ASN A 172 3.43 6.51 -38.93
CA ASN A 172 4.13 5.24 -39.06
C ASN A 172 5.46 5.44 -39.80
N SER A 173 6.53 5.75 -39.05
CA SER A 173 7.88 5.71 -39.57
C SER A 173 8.20 4.25 -39.80
N HIS A 174 8.24 3.86 -41.07
CA HIS A 174 8.69 2.57 -41.53
C HIS A 174 10.15 2.37 -41.14
N VAL A 175 10.38 1.95 -39.90
CA VAL A 175 11.64 1.36 -39.46
C VAL A 175 11.59 -0.09 -39.95
N PRO A 176 12.57 -0.56 -40.74
CA PRO A 176 12.59 -1.95 -41.15
C PRO A 176 12.68 -2.80 -39.88
N ALA A 177 11.75 -3.74 -39.73
CA ALA A 177 11.62 -4.60 -38.57
C ALA A 177 12.93 -5.37 -38.33
N ALA A 178 13.76 -4.85 -37.42
CA ALA A 178 14.80 -5.64 -36.78
C ALA A 178 14.08 -6.64 -35.87
N ARG A 179 13.91 -7.83 -36.44
CA ARG A 179 13.68 -9.14 -35.82
C ARG A 179 13.54 -9.10 -34.28
N HIS A 180 12.31 -9.37 -33.85
CA HIS A 180 11.92 -10.02 -32.60
C HIS A 180 13.07 -10.24 -31.59
N SER A 181 13.18 -9.34 -30.62
CA SER A 181 13.71 -9.68 -29.31
C SER A 181 12.51 -10.03 -28.41
N SER A 182 12.36 -11.32 -28.13
CA SER A 182 11.36 -11.87 -27.22
C SER A 182 11.70 -11.47 -25.79
N TYR A 183 11.08 -10.39 -25.31
CA TYR A 183 11.09 -10.07 -23.88
C TYR A 183 10.09 -11.00 -23.17
N VAL A 184 10.63 -11.92 -22.37
CA VAL A 184 9.86 -12.83 -21.53
C VAL A 184 9.54 -12.10 -20.22
N PRO A 185 8.29 -12.07 -19.73
CA PRO A 185 8.00 -11.50 -18.41
C PRO A 185 8.64 -12.39 -17.32
N PRO A 186 8.97 -11.85 -16.13
CA PRO A 186 9.61 -12.64 -15.08
C PRO A 186 8.60 -13.67 -14.54
N PHE A 187 8.93 -14.93 -14.75
CA PHE A 187 8.24 -16.06 -14.15
C PHE A 187 8.52 -16.06 -12.65
N THR A 188 7.48 -15.79 -11.85
CA THR A 188 7.47 -16.09 -10.41
C THR A 188 7.29 -17.60 -10.25
N GLY A 189 8.39 -18.34 -10.16
CA GLY A 189 8.35 -19.79 -9.95
C GLY A 189 9.58 -20.27 -9.19
N SER A 190 9.35 -20.73 -7.96
CA SER A 190 10.33 -21.38 -7.10
C SER A 190 10.84 -22.70 -7.74
N PRO A 191 12.10 -23.12 -7.50
CA PRO A 191 12.71 -24.22 -8.23
C PRO A 191 12.65 -25.52 -7.42
N PHE A 192 11.84 -26.49 -7.83
CA PHE A 192 12.21 -27.90 -7.73
C PHE A 192 11.24 -28.76 -8.53
N SER A 193 11.76 -29.56 -9.45
CA SER A 193 11.02 -30.70 -10.01
C SER A 193 12.00 -31.83 -10.29
N SER A 194 11.68 -32.99 -9.73
CA SER A 194 12.17 -34.31 -10.13
C SER A 194 11.16 -35.39 -9.68
N PRO A 195 11.14 -36.58 -10.30
CA PRO A 195 9.90 -37.11 -10.89
C PRO A 195 9.32 -38.37 -10.22
N HIS A 196 8.05 -38.63 -10.54
CA HIS A 196 7.28 -39.90 -10.48
C HIS A 196 6.99 -40.60 -9.13
N GLN A 197 5.71 -40.65 -8.72
CA GLN A 197 4.89 -41.89 -8.66
C GLN A 197 3.43 -41.68 -8.16
N ARG A 198 2.50 -42.19 -8.97
CA ARG A 198 1.26 -42.98 -8.72
C ARG A 198 0.48 -42.88 -7.39
N ASN A 199 -0.84 -42.66 -7.56
CA ASN A 199 -2.03 -42.98 -6.73
C ASN A 199 -2.14 -42.44 -5.30
N SER A 200 -3.19 -41.63 -5.05
CA SER A 200 -4.33 -41.91 -4.15
C SER A 200 -5.24 -40.67 -4.02
N ALA A 201 -6.53 -40.92 -3.75
CA ALA A 201 -7.66 -40.00 -3.79
C ALA A 201 -7.72 -38.91 -2.68
N ALA A 202 -8.62 -37.92 -2.89
CA ALA A 202 -9.23 -36.95 -1.94
C ALA A 202 -8.88 -35.45 -2.22
N PRO A 203 -9.74 -34.48 -1.83
CA PRO A 203 -10.37 -33.56 -2.78
C PRO A 203 -9.74 -32.16 -2.84
N SER A 204 -10.03 -31.49 -3.95
CA SER A 204 -9.61 -30.15 -4.35
C SER A 204 -10.01 -29.05 -3.36
N SER A 205 -9.03 -28.37 -2.77
CA SER A 205 -9.20 -27.08 -2.10
C SER A 205 -8.94 -25.95 -3.09
N THR A 206 -10.00 -25.26 -3.49
CA THR A 206 -9.97 -24.12 -4.40
C THR A 206 -9.63 -22.86 -3.62
N PHE A 207 -8.48 -22.24 -3.90
CA PHE A 207 -8.17 -20.89 -3.41
C PHE A 207 -9.05 -19.87 -4.14
N TYR A 208 -9.95 -19.19 -3.42
CA TYR A 208 -10.73 -18.06 -3.92
C TYR A 208 -9.91 -16.77 -3.84
N LEU A 209 -9.75 -16.08 -4.97
CA LEU A 209 -9.24 -14.71 -5.05
C LEU A 209 -10.45 -13.79 -5.34
N PRO A 210 -10.68 -12.69 -4.60
CA PRO A 210 -11.83 -11.83 -4.85
C PRO A 210 -11.60 -10.91 -6.08
N PRO A 211 -12.62 -10.68 -6.94
CA PRO A 211 -12.52 -9.76 -8.06
C PRO A 211 -12.68 -8.27 -7.65
N PRO A 212 -12.26 -7.32 -8.51
CA PRO A 212 -12.27 -5.88 -8.20
C PRO A 212 -13.68 -5.28 -8.24
N ALA A 213 -13.95 -4.34 -7.33
CA ALA A 213 -15.26 -3.75 -7.10
C ALA A 213 -15.66 -2.67 -8.12
N MET A 214 -16.92 -2.72 -8.58
CA MET A 214 -17.64 -1.63 -9.25
C MET A 214 -18.72 -1.07 -8.30
N PRO A 215 -19.13 0.21 -8.43
CA PRO A 215 -19.92 0.90 -7.41
C PRO A 215 -21.44 0.70 -7.60
N GLY A 216 -22.14 0.28 -6.53
CA GLY A 216 -23.61 0.16 -6.47
C GLY A 216 -24.11 -0.09 -5.03
N PRO A 217 -25.38 0.21 -4.71
CA PRO A 217 -25.76 0.70 -3.38
C PRO A 217 -26.18 -0.40 -2.38
N SER A 218 -25.75 -0.19 -1.14
CA SER A 218 -26.31 -0.60 0.16
C SER A 218 -27.18 -1.87 0.24
N ALA A 219 -26.62 -2.96 0.78
CA ALA A 219 -27.36 -3.95 1.56
C ALA A 219 -26.42 -4.79 2.47
N GLY A 220 -26.61 -4.66 3.78
CA GLY A 220 -26.41 -5.74 4.77
C GLY A 220 -24.98 -6.21 5.09
N ALA A 221 -24.23 -5.43 5.88
CA ALA A 221 -23.07 -5.96 6.60
C ALA A 221 -23.52 -6.65 7.90
N VAL A 222 -23.27 -7.96 8.02
CA VAL A 222 -23.34 -8.68 9.29
C VAL A 222 -22.09 -8.34 10.12
N PRO A 223 -22.21 -7.88 11.38
CA PRO A 223 -21.05 -7.56 12.20
C PRO A 223 -20.49 -8.83 12.85
N TYR A 224 -19.19 -9.04 12.72
CA TYR A 224 -18.44 -9.97 13.57
C TYR A 224 -18.42 -9.46 15.02
N PRO A 225 -18.44 -10.34 16.04
CA PRO A 225 -18.39 -9.91 17.43
C PRO A 225 -17.04 -9.24 17.72
N VAL A 226 -17.10 -7.94 17.99
CA VAL A 226 -15.99 -7.14 18.52
C VAL A 226 -15.62 -7.73 19.88
N GLY A 227 -14.32 -7.97 20.07
CA GLY A 227 -13.76 -8.59 21.27
C GLY A 227 -14.17 -7.88 22.56
N LEU A 228 -14.13 -8.67 23.64
CA LEU A 228 -14.38 -8.23 25.02
C LEU A 228 -13.62 -6.93 25.35
N PRO A 229 -14.23 -6.00 26.12
CA PRO A 229 -13.60 -4.74 26.50
C PRO A 229 -12.33 -4.99 27.34
N PRO A 230 -11.32 -4.10 27.25
CA PRO A 230 -10.11 -4.24 28.04
C PRO A 230 -10.45 -4.06 29.52
N MET A 231 -10.03 -5.01 30.35
CA MET A 231 -10.14 -4.91 31.81
C MET A 231 -9.32 -3.71 32.31
N PRO A 232 -9.81 -2.95 33.32
CA PRO A 232 -9.04 -1.87 33.91
C PRO A 232 -7.81 -2.43 34.63
N MET A 233 -6.62 -2.00 34.21
CA MET A 233 -5.36 -2.28 34.91
C MET A 233 -5.38 -1.57 36.27
N VAL A 234 -5.34 -2.34 37.35
CA VAL A 234 -5.13 -1.81 38.70
C VAL A 234 -3.66 -1.33 38.79
N PRO A 235 -3.37 -0.10 39.26
CA PRO A 235 -2.00 0.36 39.40
C PRO A 235 -1.25 -0.49 40.42
N MET A 236 -0.12 -1.08 40.03
CA MET A 236 0.80 -1.70 40.99
C MET A 236 1.35 -0.61 41.94
N PRO A 237 1.40 -0.86 43.26
CA PRO A 237 2.02 0.06 44.20
C PRO A 237 3.52 0.16 43.91
N MET A 238 3.98 1.38 43.63
CA MET A 238 5.39 1.72 43.45
C MET A 238 6.16 1.42 44.75
N PHE A 239 7.14 0.53 44.67
CA PHE A 239 8.07 0.26 45.77
C PHE A 239 8.99 1.49 45.94
N ARG A 240 8.83 2.20 47.06
CA ARG A 240 9.67 3.37 47.41
C ARG A 240 10.93 2.88 48.13
N PRO A 241 12.14 3.18 47.63
CA PRO A 241 13.37 2.83 48.34
C PRO A 241 13.50 3.65 49.64
N PRO A 242 14.06 3.07 50.72
CA PRO A 242 14.25 3.79 51.97
C PRO A 242 15.24 4.93 51.78
N GLY A 243 14.84 6.14 52.18
CA GLY A 243 15.74 7.28 52.27
C GLY A 243 16.73 7.07 53.41
N ASN A 244 18.01 7.24 53.11
CA ASN A 244 19.05 7.42 54.13
C ASN A 244 18.75 8.70 54.92
N TYR A 245 18.65 8.56 56.23
CA TYR A 245 18.99 9.62 57.19
C TYR A 245 20.41 9.39 57.68
#